data_AF-A0AA41R2N4-F1
#
_entry.id   AF-A0AA41R2N4-F1
#
_cell.length_a   1.000
_cell.length_b   1.000
_cell.length_c   1.000
_cell.angle_alpha   90.00
_cell.angle_beta   90.00
_cell.angle_gamma   90.00
#
_symmetry.space_group_name_H-M   'P 1'
#
loop_
_entity.id
_entity.type
_entity.pdbx_description
1 polymer ?
#
loop_
_entity_poly.entity_id
_entity_poly.type
_entity_poly.pdbx_seq_one_letter_code
_entity_poly.pdbx_strand_id
1 'polypeptide(L)'
;MALHAHTFVENYQGMVGFGMDRETDENTVIYYLQKFSDDALLDVLRRRMEDKDLEALFELMSVLLRKHLSEEEYHALFLKEDHP
;
A
#
# COMPACT_ATOMS: atom_id res chain seq x y z
N MET A 1 -19.84 4.54 -4.72
CA MET A 1 -18.85 3.48 -4.43
C MET A 1 -17.54 4.17 -4.09
N ALA A 2 -16.73 3.63 -3.17
CA ALA A 2 -15.42 4.19 -2.88
C ALA A 2 -14.50 4.05 -4.11
N LEU A 3 -13.65 5.05 -4.34
CA LEU A 3 -12.69 5.05 -5.46
C LEU A 3 -11.54 4.05 -5.23
N HIS A 4 -11.23 3.76 -3.97
CA HIS A 4 -10.22 2.79 -3.54
C HIS A 4 -10.89 1.52 -3.03
N ALA A 5 -10.26 0.36 -3.28
CA ALA A 5 -10.76 -0.94 -2.88
C ALA A 5 -9.69 -1.72 -2.10
N HIS A 6 -10.03 -2.18 -0.90
CA HIS A 6 -9.18 -2.98 -0.02
C HIS A 6 -9.81 -4.35 0.23
N THR A 7 -9.96 -5.14 -0.83
CA THR A 7 -10.68 -6.43 -0.77
C THR A 7 -9.76 -7.63 -0.61
N PHE A 8 -8.45 -7.48 -0.74
CA PHE A 8 -7.51 -8.60 -0.64
C PHE A 8 -7.44 -9.11 0.79
N VAL A 9 -7.38 -8.21 1.77
CA VAL A 9 -7.33 -8.56 3.20
C VAL A 9 -8.54 -9.37 3.67
N GLU A 10 -9.71 -9.14 3.07
CA GLU A 10 -10.96 -9.83 3.40
C GLU A 10 -11.09 -11.20 2.71
N ASN A 11 -10.54 -11.34 1.51
CA ASN A 11 -10.73 -12.53 0.68
C ASN A 11 -9.56 -13.51 0.72
N TYR A 12 -8.35 -13.04 1.06
CA TYR A 12 -7.16 -13.90 1.09
C TYR A 12 -7.20 -14.86 2.28
N GLN A 13 -7.22 -16.16 1.98
CA GLN A 13 -7.23 -17.26 2.96
C GLN A 13 -5.91 -18.04 3.01
N GLY A 14 -4.89 -17.55 2.28
CA GLY A 14 -3.58 -18.19 2.21
C GLY A 14 -2.70 -17.89 3.43
N MET A 15 -1.49 -18.43 3.41
CA MET A 15 -0.51 -18.18 4.48
C MET A 15 -0.05 -16.73 4.43
N VAL A 16 0.11 -16.13 5.62
CA VAL A 16 0.74 -14.83 5.81
C VAL A 16 2.09 -15.07 6.49
N GLY A 17 3.17 -14.89 5.74
CA GLY A 17 4.54 -15.16 6.16
C GLY A 17 5.54 -14.65 5.14
N PHE A 18 6.65 -14.07 5.60
CA PHE A 18 7.69 -13.50 4.75
C PHE A 18 8.97 -14.33 4.82
N GLY A 19 9.62 -14.57 3.69
CA GLY A 19 10.88 -15.31 3.54
C GLY A 19 10.74 -16.78 3.15
N MET A 20 9.55 -17.25 2.78
CA MET A 20 9.32 -18.65 2.37
C MET A 20 9.49 -18.83 0.85
N ASP A 21 8.74 -18.05 0.08
CA ASP A 21 8.78 -18.03 -1.37
C ASP A 21 8.23 -16.70 -1.88
N ARG A 22 8.49 -16.43 -3.16
CA ARG A 22 8.16 -15.14 -3.79
C ARG A 22 6.66 -14.82 -3.76
N GLU A 23 5.81 -15.81 -4.02
CA GLU A 23 4.36 -15.61 -4.10
C GLU A 23 3.79 -15.33 -2.70
N THR A 24 4.20 -16.10 -1.70
CA THR A 24 3.78 -15.89 -0.32
C THR A 24 4.26 -14.54 0.21
N ASP A 25 5.47 -14.09 -0.16
CA ASP A 25 5.99 -12.77 0.20
C ASP A 25 5.15 -11.65 -0.43
N GLU A 26 4.82 -11.74 -1.71
CA GLU A 26 3.96 -10.77 -2.41
C GLU A 26 2.58 -10.67 -1.76
N ASN A 27 1.94 -11.82 -1.51
CA ASN A 27 0.64 -11.88 -0.85
C ASN A 27 0.69 -11.30 0.56
N THR A 28 1.76 -11.58 1.31
CA THR A 28 1.96 -11.05 2.66
C THR A 28 2.10 -9.52 2.65
N VAL A 29 2.85 -8.96 1.70
CA VAL A 29 2.99 -7.50 1.58
C VAL A 29 1.66 -6.83 1.26
N ILE A 30 0.86 -7.37 0.32
CA ILE A 30 -0.46 -6.82 -0.01
C ILE A 30 -1.40 -6.90 1.21
N TYR A 31 -1.40 -8.05 1.89
CA TYR A 31 -2.22 -8.27 3.10
C TYR A 31 -1.90 -7.25 4.20
N TYR A 32 -0.60 -7.05 4.48
CA TYR A 32 -0.16 -6.07 5.47
C TYR A 32 -0.46 -4.63 5.05
N LEU A 33 -0.24 -4.27 3.79
CA LEU A 33 -0.52 -2.92 3.29
C LEU A 33 -2.00 -2.56 3.43
N GLN A 34 -2.92 -3.48 3.09
CA GLN A 34 -4.35 -3.20 3.25
C GLN A 34 -4.79 -3.11 4.71
N LYS A 35 -4.21 -3.91 5.61
CA LYS A 35 -4.44 -3.73 7.06
C LYS A 35 -3.86 -2.43 7.59
N PHE A 36 -2.67 -2.07 7.12
CA PHE A 36 -1.97 -0.86 7.52
C PHE A 36 -2.73 0.40 7.09
N SER A 37 -3.33 0.37 5.89
CA SER A 37 -4.09 1.49 5.32
C SER A 37 -5.52 1.62 5.86
N ASP A 38 -5.92 0.85 6.86
CA ASP A 38 -7.22 1.01 7.51
C ASP A 38 -7.33 2.39 8.16
N ASP A 39 -8.45 3.08 7.94
CA ASP A 39 -8.66 4.46 8.40
C ASP A 39 -8.55 4.59 9.92
N ALA A 40 -9.09 3.63 10.68
CA ALA A 40 -9.06 3.68 12.14
C ALA A 40 -7.65 3.44 12.67
N LEU A 41 -6.88 2.53 12.04
CA LEU A 41 -5.49 2.32 12.38
C LEU A 41 -4.63 3.55 12.05
N LEU A 42 -4.76 4.11 10.85
CA LEU A 42 -4.01 5.30 10.44
C LEU A 42 -4.34 6.52 11.30
N ASP A 43 -5.59 6.69 11.78
CA ASP A 43 -5.94 7.77 12.69
C ASP A 43 -5.19 7.69 14.04
N VAL A 44 -4.87 6.47 14.48
CA VAL A 44 -4.01 6.25 15.66
C VAL A 44 -2.55 6.46 15.30
N LEU A 45 -2.06 5.87 14.21
CA LEU A 45 -0.64 5.91 13.84
C LEU A 45 -0.18 7.32 13.46
N ARG A 46 -0.96 8.08 12.69
CA ARG A 46 -0.59 9.45 12.26
C ARG A 46 -0.38 10.43 13.42
N ARG A 47 -0.95 10.15 14.60
CA ARG A 47 -0.76 10.96 15.82
C ARG A 47 0.46 10.52 16.64
N ARG A 48 1.01 9.34 16.35
CA ARG A 48 2.10 8.70 17.11
C ARG A 48 3.42 8.65 16.36
N MET A 49 3.37 8.58 15.03
CA MET A 49 4.54 8.66 14.16
C MET A 49 5.21 10.03 14.36
N GLU A 50 6.53 10.01 14.55
CA GLU A 50 7.33 11.23 14.51
C GLU A 50 7.47 11.72 13.06
N ASP A 51 7.87 12.97 12.86
CA ASP A 51 8.05 13.54 11.51
C ASP A 51 8.97 12.68 10.64
N LYS A 52 10.03 12.11 11.24
CA LYS A 52 10.97 11.20 10.56
C LYS A 52 10.30 9.89 10.09
N ASP A 53 9.30 9.40 10.83
CA ASP A 53 8.60 8.16 10.47
C ASP A 53 7.64 8.43 9.30
N LEU A 54 6.98 9.60 9.31
CA LEU A 54 6.13 10.08 8.22
C LEU A 54 6.95 10.28 6.94
N GLU A 55 8.11 10.94 7.05
CA GLU A 55 9.04 11.16 5.94
C GLU A 55 9.54 9.83 5.36
N ALA A 56 10.02 8.91 6.20
CA ALA A 56 10.51 7.62 5.76
C ALA A 56 9.43 6.78 5.04
N LEU A 57 8.20 6.80 5.54
CA LEU A 57 7.09 6.10 4.88
C LEU A 57 6.74 6.74 3.53
N PHE A 58 6.67 8.07 3.47
CA PHE A 58 6.42 8.80 2.23
C PHE A 58 7.51 8.56 1.18
N GLU A 59 8.78 8.61 1.58
CA GLU A 59 9.92 8.36 0.69
C GLU A 59 9.91 6.92 0.15
N LEU A 60 9.67 5.93 1.02
CA LEU A 60 9.59 4.53 0.61
C LEU A 60 8.51 4.32 -0.47
N MET A 61 7.30 4.82 -0.22
CA MET A 61 6.21 4.72 -1.21
C MET A 61 6.55 5.45 -2.50
N SER A 62 7.09 6.67 -2.41
CA SER A 62 7.44 7.49 -3.58
C SER A 62 8.50 6.84 -4.46
N VAL A 63 9.53 6.25 -3.86
CA VAL A 63 10.59 5.54 -4.58
C VAL A 63 10.04 4.29 -5.28
N LEU A 64 9.18 3.51 -4.61
CA LEU A 64 8.57 2.33 -5.19
C LEU A 64 7.66 2.68 -6.38
N LEU A 65 6.79 3.68 -6.22
CA LEU A 65 5.92 4.16 -7.30
C LEU A 65 6.74 4.61 -8.50
N ARG A 66 7.74 5.48 -8.29
CA ARG A 66 8.60 5.99 -9.38
C ARG A 66 9.41 4.89 -10.07
N LYS A 67 9.84 3.87 -9.33
CA LYS A 67 10.67 2.79 -9.87
C LYS A 67 9.88 1.81 -10.74
N HIS A 68 8.60 1.61 -10.43
CA HIS A 68 7.81 0.51 -10.96
C HIS A 68 6.62 0.92 -11.83
N LEU A 69 6.19 2.19 -11.78
CA LEU A 69 5.12 2.71 -12.62
C LEU A 69 5.67 3.63 -13.70
N SER A 70 5.10 3.53 -14.90
CA SER A 70 5.15 4.60 -15.89
C SER A 70 4.30 5.81 -15.45
N GLU A 71 4.44 6.94 -16.13
CA GLU A 71 3.64 8.15 -15.87
C GLU A 71 2.14 7.86 -16.04
N GLU A 72 1.75 7.21 -17.15
CA GLU A 72 0.36 6.82 -17.41
C GLU A 72 -0.20 5.91 -16.30
N GLU A 73 0.58 4.91 -15.86
CA GLU A 73 0.17 4.01 -14.77
C GLU A 73 0.05 4.74 -13.42
N TYR A 74 0.94 5.69 -13.13
CA TYR A 74 0.86 6.50 -11.92
C TYR A 74 -0.43 7.33 -11.88
N HIS A 75 -0.78 8.00 -12.98
CA HIS A 75 -2.01 8.78 -13.08
C HIS A 75 -3.26 7.88 -12.98
N ALA A 76 -3.32 6.80 -13.76
CA ALA A 76 -4.49 5.94 -13.81
C ALA A 76 -4.69 5.11 -12.53
N LEU A 77 -3.61 4.56 -11.96
CA LEU A 77 -3.70 3.60 -10.85
C LEU A 77 -3.57 4.25 -9.47
N PHE A 78 -2.68 5.23 -9.31
CA PHE A 78 -2.43 5.88 -8.01
C PHE A 78 -3.27 7.14 -7.83
N LEU A 79 -3.18 8.10 -8.77
CA LEU A 79 -3.94 9.35 -8.68
C LEU A 79 -5.43 9.17 -9.04
N LYS A 80 -5.77 8.10 -9.75
CA LYS A 80 -7.13 7.83 -10.26
C LYS A 80 -7.64 8.95 -11.17
N GLU A 81 -6.73 9.52 -11.95
CA GLU A 81 -6.98 10.56 -12.94
C GLU A 81 -6.86 9.96 -14.34
N ASP A 82 -7.76 10.34 -15.25
CA ASP A 82 -7.56 10.07 -16.68
C ASP A 82 -6.48 11.03 -17.19
N HIS A 83 -5.36 10.47 -17.62
CA HIS A 83 -4.30 11.24 -18.28
C HIS A 83 -4.83 11.73 -19.64
N PRO A 84 -4.86 13.05 -19.93
CA PRO A 84 -5.22 13.56 -21.26
C PRO A 84 -4.14 13.26 -22.30
#